data_AF-A0A7R9WC19-F1
#
_entry.id   AF-A0A7R9WC19-F1
#
_cell.length_a   1.000
_cell.length_b   1.000
_cell.length_c   1.000
_cell.angle_alpha   90.00
_cell.angle_beta   90.00
_cell.angle_gamma   90.00
#
_symmetry.space_group_name_H-M   'P 1'
#
loop_
_entity.id
_entity.type
_entity.pdbx_description
1 polymer ?
#
loop_
_entity_poly.entity_id
_entity_poly.type
_entity_poly.pdbx_seq_one_letter_code
_entity_poly.pdbx_strand_id
1 'polypeptide(L)'
;MFAAPHASSIPRTYAGNNSLARAARARGVIRALGGGGRRVNRARPRAFFEDQDVEDLSPTTSVTATPDAWTAGTFTKLDDSCVMFGVSHLSKEGAHDAAEFILKTKPSLVVVETAVTSEHGDATGNVLQYEQGVSAMMMDAAAADEALIFVTRLAGMLLGELGPIEESPQWENMKAQLPPEVLVYAAAFAVRATIVYGDRPKAVTIKRLVSTPTLGELDGAFATQSERNYRLLLPDDHPLAAAASERTNDYFEKVIIDERDCVLASTIRECVNKAENGGKVVAVMGVDHVAGVARIYGDTFGAAENDAKIDELTSVPKASSESLGARLAMAQRLMGLRCPPALLNDVERTLEEDVANLTDEEKANFELVSEVYGSTRMLMACVEDKAVLDTVIGGYKCDYSKDVLEPVRAVRPVNGGKGWSDEIINALRTNSVANFPAKGGASAA
;
A
#
# COMPACT_ATOMS: atom_id res chain seq x y z
N MET A 1 -48.96 -17.27 51.60
CA MET A 1 -49.99 -16.71 52.48
C MET A 1 -49.87 -15.20 52.41
N PHE A 2 -50.92 -14.55 51.87
CA PHE A 2 -51.41 -13.15 52.03
C PHE A 2 -50.44 -11.99 52.30
N ALA A 3 -50.65 -10.75 51.91
CA ALA A 3 -51.51 -9.97 51.02
C ALA A 3 -51.38 -8.52 51.53
N ALA A 4 -51.63 -7.53 50.67
CA ALA A 4 -51.61 -6.10 50.99
C ALA A 4 -52.59 -5.67 52.10
N PRO A 5 -52.55 -4.37 52.49
CA PRO A 5 -53.78 -3.59 52.37
C PRO A 5 -53.61 -2.16 51.79
N HIS A 6 -54.74 -1.70 51.26
CA HIS A 6 -55.09 -0.40 50.65
C HIS A 6 -55.29 0.76 51.64
N ALA A 7 -55.18 2.01 51.13
CA ALA A 7 -56.17 3.13 51.20
C ALA A 7 -55.48 4.45 50.76
N SER A 8 -55.75 5.07 49.60
CA SER A 8 -56.90 5.87 49.13
C SER A 8 -57.03 7.29 49.72
N SER A 9 -56.82 8.32 48.87
CA SER A 9 -57.60 9.58 48.90
C SER A 9 -57.42 10.39 47.59
N ILE A 10 -58.54 10.71 46.93
CA ILE A 10 -58.73 11.68 45.82
C ILE A 10 -59.63 12.81 46.39
N PRO A 11 -59.54 14.09 45.94
CA PRO A 11 -60.40 14.66 44.86
C PRO A 11 -59.60 15.54 43.86
N ARG A 12 -59.80 15.48 42.52
CA ARG A 12 -60.79 16.22 41.66
C ARG A 12 -60.70 17.77 41.87
N THR A 13 -60.59 18.66 40.86
CA THR A 13 -61.22 18.69 39.51
C THR A 13 -60.87 19.97 38.69
N TYR A 14 -61.11 19.91 37.35
CA TYR A 14 -61.55 20.97 36.38
C TYR A 14 -60.59 22.14 36.06
N ALA A 15 -60.47 22.76 34.87
CA ALA A 15 -61.02 22.73 33.50
C ALA A 15 -60.01 23.56 32.64
N GLY A 16 -59.91 23.63 31.31
CA GLY A 16 -60.79 23.29 30.18
C GLY A 16 -60.13 23.70 28.84
N ASN A 17 -60.85 23.37 27.77
CA ASN A 17 -60.52 23.36 26.33
C ASN A 17 -60.14 24.69 25.63
N ASN A 18 -59.47 24.57 24.46
CA ASN A 18 -59.94 24.99 23.10
C ASN A 18 -58.74 25.14 22.13
N SER A 19 -58.58 24.32 21.08
CA SER A 19 -59.22 24.29 19.75
C SER A 19 -58.64 25.28 18.70
N LEU A 20 -58.01 24.68 17.68
CA LEU A 20 -58.09 24.91 16.21
C LEU A 20 -58.32 26.33 15.64
N ALA A 21 -57.45 26.76 14.69
CA ALA A 21 -57.87 27.21 13.35
C ALA A 21 -56.70 27.48 12.38
N ARG A 22 -56.99 27.28 11.09
CA ARG A 22 -56.17 27.37 9.85
C ARG A 22 -56.11 28.78 9.24
N ALA A 23 -55.29 28.87 8.16
CA ALA A 23 -55.40 29.73 6.95
C ALA A 23 -54.65 31.10 7.02
N ALA A 24 -54.03 31.69 5.98
CA ALA A 24 -53.77 31.37 4.57
C ALA A 24 -52.73 32.36 3.98
N ARG A 25 -52.07 31.93 2.89
CA ARG A 25 -51.40 32.64 1.74
C ARG A 25 -51.25 34.18 1.74
N ALA A 26 -50.07 34.66 1.32
CA ALA A 26 -49.86 35.53 0.14
C ALA A 26 -48.37 35.68 -0.27
N ARG A 27 -48.16 36.01 -1.55
CA ARG A 27 -46.92 35.96 -2.35
C ARG A 27 -45.93 37.11 -2.09
N GLY A 28 -44.65 36.85 -2.34
CA GLY A 28 -43.62 37.88 -2.59
C GLY A 28 -42.38 37.28 -3.25
N VAL A 29 -42.17 37.61 -4.53
CA VAL A 29 -41.01 37.24 -5.35
C VAL A 29 -39.85 38.16 -4.98
N ILE A 30 -38.71 37.62 -4.49
CA ILE A 30 -37.39 38.25 -4.66
C ILE A 30 -36.32 37.16 -4.85
N ARG A 31 -35.55 37.32 -5.91
CA ARG A 31 -34.41 36.53 -6.40
C ARG A 31 -33.15 36.99 -5.66
N ALA A 32 -32.42 36.10 -4.99
CA ALA A 32 -31.07 36.39 -4.49
C ALA A 32 -30.20 35.13 -4.41
N LEU A 33 -29.27 35.06 -5.38
CA LEU A 33 -27.92 34.48 -5.39
C LEU A 33 -27.57 33.44 -4.32
N GLY A 34 -27.40 32.19 -4.76
CA GLY A 34 -26.90 31.08 -3.96
C GLY A 34 -25.42 31.26 -3.60
N GLY A 35 -25.15 31.49 -2.32
CA GLY A 35 -23.86 31.22 -1.68
C GLY A 35 -23.96 29.89 -0.93
N GLY A 36 -23.75 28.78 -1.64
CA GLY A 36 -23.66 27.46 -1.03
C GLY A 36 -22.24 27.21 -0.55
N GLY A 37 -21.98 27.45 0.74
CA GLY A 37 -20.77 26.96 1.41
C GLY A 37 -20.75 25.43 1.33
N ARG A 38 -19.91 24.89 0.45
CA ARG A 38 -19.58 23.46 0.44
C ARG A 38 -18.79 23.16 1.72
N ARG A 39 -19.41 22.44 2.64
CA ARG A 39 -18.66 21.66 3.64
C ARG A 39 -17.76 20.71 2.86
N VAL A 40 -16.47 20.89 3.00
CA VAL A 40 -15.46 19.95 2.54
C VAL A 40 -15.58 18.74 3.48
N ASN A 41 -16.23 17.67 3.03
CA ASN A 41 -16.06 16.37 3.65
C ASN A 41 -14.61 15.96 3.36
N ARG A 42 -13.74 16.05 4.37
CA ARG A 42 -12.43 15.40 4.33
C ARG A 42 -12.66 13.90 4.15
N ALA A 43 -12.27 13.35 3.01
CA ALA A 43 -12.20 11.91 2.84
C ALA A 43 -11.17 11.36 3.82
N ARG A 44 -11.54 10.34 4.60
CA ARG A 44 -10.59 9.62 5.46
C ARG A 44 -9.71 8.74 4.55
N PRO A 45 -8.42 8.53 4.88
CA PRO A 45 -7.66 7.43 4.30
C PRO A 45 -8.46 6.13 4.51
N ARG A 46 -8.52 5.27 3.49
CA ARG A 46 -9.24 3.98 3.52
C ARG A 46 -8.24 2.83 3.63
N ALA A 47 -8.62 1.74 4.30
CA ALA A 47 -7.74 0.60 4.54
C ALA A 47 -7.49 -0.22 3.26
N PHE A 48 -6.38 -0.99 3.22
CA PHE A 48 -5.99 -1.79 2.05
C PHE A 48 -7.01 -2.88 1.66
N PHE A 49 -7.81 -3.38 2.63
CA PHE A 49 -8.82 -4.40 2.38
C PHE A 49 -10.11 -3.87 1.73
N GLU A 50 -10.30 -2.55 1.64
CA GLU A 50 -11.52 -1.96 1.06
C GLU A 50 -11.55 -2.05 -0.48
N ASP A 51 -10.40 -2.26 -1.15
CA ASP A 51 -10.27 -2.20 -2.62
C ASP A 51 -10.14 -3.58 -3.30
N GLN A 52 -10.43 -4.69 -2.61
CA GLN A 52 -10.53 -6.00 -3.28
C GLN A 52 -11.87 -6.17 -4.00
N ASP A 53 -12.18 -5.24 -4.91
CA ASP A 53 -13.29 -5.37 -5.85
C ASP A 53 -12.98 -6.49 -6.84
N VAL A 54 -13.88 -7.48 -6.90
CA VAL A 54 -13.82 -8.62 -7.80
C VAL A 54 -14.29 -8.18 -9.18
N GLU A 55 -13.49 -7.40 -9.90
CA GLU A 55 -13.73 -7.10 -11.32
C GLU A 55 -12.58 -7.59 -12.21
N ASP A 56 -12.82 -8.75 -12.81
CA ASP A 56 -12.10 -9.24 -13.98
C ASP A 56 -12.46 -8.36 -15.20
N LEU A 57 -11.59 -7.41 -15.55
CA LEU A 57 -11.59 -6.70 -16.82
C LEU A 57 -10.16 -6.49 -17.32
N SER A 58 -9.63 -7.50 -18.02
CA SER A 58 -8.45 -7.33 -18.87
C SER A 58 -8.75 -6.40 -20.07
N PRO A 59 -7.72 -5.67 -20.53
CA PRO A 59 -7.04 -6.15 -21.73
C PRO A 59 -5.53 -6.29 -21.49
N THR A 60 -5.07 -7.54 -21.55
CA THR A 60 -3.73 -8.00 -21.97
C THR A 60 -2.55 -7.07 -21.69
N THR A 61 -1.98 -7.21 -20.49
CA THR A 61 -0.53 -7.40 -20.36
C THR A 61 -0.29 -8.85 -20.00
N SER A 62 0.65 -9.49 -20.67
CA SER A 62 0.97 -10.91 -20.52
C SER A 62 1.23 -11.26 -19.06
N VAL A 63 0.31 -12.02 -18.48
CA VAL A 63 0.53 -12.79 -17.25
C VAL A 63 1.53 -13.89 -17.62
N THR A 64 2.83 -13.60 -17.48
CA THR A 64 3.84 -14.65 -17.44
C THR A 64 3.82 -15.23 -16.04
N ALA A 65 3.18 -16.40 -15.93
CA ALA A 65 3.40 -17.31 -14.83
C ALA A 65 4.85 -17.80 -14.91
N THR A 66 5.75 -17.16 -14.17
CA THR A 66 7.10 -17.69 -13.92
C THR A 66 7.13 -18.40 -12.57
N PRO A 67 7.51 -19.69 -12.51
CA PRO A 67 7.76 -20.38 -11.26
C PRO A 67 9.13 -19.98 -10.68
N ASP A 68 9.10 -19.55 -9.43
CA ASP A 68 10.17 -19.64 -8.42
C ASP A 68 11.48 -18.86 -8.59
N ALA A 69 11.51 -17.71 -7.90
CA ALA A 69 12.67 -17.29 -7.08
C ALA A 69 12.28 -16.82 -5.65
N TRP A 70 11.01 -16.99 -5.25
CA TRP A 70 10.47 -16.56 -3.95
C TRP A 70 9.50 -17.63 -3.44
N THR A 71 10.04 -18.81 -3.16
CA THR A 71 9.26 -20.04 -2.88
C THR A 71 8.72 -20.07 -1.46
N ALA A 72 7.39 -20.30 -1.35
CA ALA A 72 6.64 -20.76 -0.18
C ALA A 72 6.67 -19.86 1.07
N GLY A 73 5.58 -19.86 1.84
CA GLY A 73 5.49 -19.07 3.07
C GLY A 73 6.68 -19.32 4.00
N THR A 74 7.59 -18.34 4.10
CA THR A 74 8.87 -18.55 4.77
C THR A 74 8.67 -18.56 6.28
N PHE A 75 8.52 -19.74 6.87
CA PHE A 75 8.56 -19.91 8.31
C PHE A 75 9.98 -19.68 8.83
N THR A 76 10.15 -18.74 9.75
CA THR A 76 11.42 -18.46 10.41
C THR A 76 11.20 -18.43 11.92
N LYS A 77 11.91 -19.29 12.66
CA LYS A 77 11.99 -19.18 14.11
C LYS A 77 13.01 -18.10 14.46
N LEU A 78 12.56 -16.98 15.03
CA LEU A 78 13.44 -15.88 15.43
C LEU A 78 14.11 -16.18 16.78
N ASP A 79 13.33 -16.67 17.74
CA ASP A 79 13.81 -17.19 19.03
C ASP A 79 12.79 -18.18 19.64
N ASP A 80 12.93 -18.53 20.93
CA ASP A 80 12.03 -19.46 21.61
C ASP A 80 10.61 -18.91 21.85
N SER A 81 10.47 -17.59 21.87
CA SER A 81 9.22 -16.86 22.09
C SER A 81 8.57 -16.33 20.81
N CYS A 82 9.32 -16.25 19.70
CA CYS A 82 8.86 -15.61 18.47
C CYS A 82 9.11 -16.46 17.22
N VAL A 83 8.06 -16.58 16.41
CA VAL A 83 8.15 -17.10 15.04
C VAL A 83 7.62 -16.07 14.05
N MET A 84 8.09 -16.14 12.82
CA MET A 84 7.77 -15.22 11.75
C MET A 84 7.36 -15.99 10.49
N PHE A 85 6.35 -15.49 9.80
CA PHE A 85 5.85 -16.02 8.54
C PHE A 85 5.92 -14.95 7.44
N GLY A 86 6.53 -15.31 6.32
CA GLY A 86 6.41 -14.57 5.06
C GLY A 86 5.15 -15.00 4.30
N VAL A 87 4.38 -14.04 3.81
CA VAL A 87 3.18 -14.26 3.00
C VAL A 87 3.44 -13.70 1.60
N SER A 88 3.03 -14.45 0.57
CA SER A 88 3.09 -14.02 -0.82
C SER A 88 1.71 -14.12 -1.45
N HIS A 89 1.24 -13.05 -2.08
CA HIS A 89 -0.02 -13.05 -2.83
C HIS A 89 0.06 -13.84 -4.15
N LEU A 90 1.27 -14.21 -4.59
CA LEU A 90 1.51 -14.90 -5.86
C LEU A 90 1.58 -16.43 -5.69
N SER A 91 1.86 -16.91 -4.48
CA SER A 91 1.94 -18.33 -4.16
C SER A 91 0.70 -18.78 -3.38
N LYS A 92 0.07 -19.86 -3.84
CA LYS A 92 -0.96 -20.56 -3.05
C LYS A 92 -0.33 -21.49 -2.00
N GLU A 93 0.92 -21.90 -2.20
CA GLU A 93 1.63 -22.78 -1.28
C GLU A 93 2.13 -22.00 -0.07
N GLY A 94 1.80 -22.49 1.13
CA GLY A 94 2.14 -21.87 2.42
C GLY A 94 1.33 -20.62 2.77
N ALA A 95 0.34 -20.25 1.95
CA ALA A 95 -0.40 -19.00 2.07
C ALA A 95 -1.23 -18.91 3.37
N HIS A 96 -1.60 -20.05 3.98
CA HIS A 96 -2.44 -20.09 5.18
C HIS A 96 -1.69 -20.51 6.44
N ASP A 97 -0.41 -20.87 6.33
CA ASP A 97 0.38 -21.49 7.39
C ASP A 97 0.45 -20.60 8.65
N ALA A 98 0.56 -19.28 8.47
CA ALA A 98 0.56 -18.33 9.56
C ALA A 98 -0.74 -18.40 10.38
N ALA A 99 -1.89 -18.40 9.70
CA ALA A 99 -3.19 -18.40 10.36
C ALA A 99 -3.47 -19.74 11.04
N GLU A 100 -3.10 -20.86 10.42
CA GLU A 100 -3.18 -22.20 11.05
C GLU A 100 -2.30 -22.30 12.28
N PHE A 101 -1.07 -21.78 12.21
CA PHE A 101 -0.16 -21.74 13.34
C PHE A 101 -0.73 -20.90 14.49
N ILE A 102 -1.36 -19.77 14.20
CA ILE A 102 -2.03 -18.93 15.21
C ILE A 102 -3.16 -19.71 15.90
N LEU A 103 -4.05 -20.37 15.15
CA LEU A 103 -5.14 -21.18 15.70
C LEU A 103 -4.61 -22.28 16.65
N LYS A 104 -3.56 -22.98 16.21
CA LYS A 104 -2.96 -24.11 16.93
C LYS A 104 -2.18 -23.68 18.16
N THR A 105 -1.41 -22.62 18.07
CA THR A 105 -0.46 -22.22 19.13
C THR A 105 -1.00 -21.16 20.08
N LYS A 106 -2.08 -20.48 19.70
CA LYS A 106 -2.80 -19.49 20.52
C LYS A 106 -1.84 -18.44 21.10
N PRO A 107 -1.10 -17.71 20.25
CA PRO A 107 -0.17 -16.70 20.70
C PRO A 107 -0.89 -15.59 21.47
N SER A 108 -0.18 -14.91 22.36
CA SER A 108 -0.72 -13.73 23.05
C SER A 108 -0.75 -12.51 22.13
N LEU A 109 0.23 -12.42 21.23
CA LEU A 109 0.40 -11.30 20.31
C LEU A 109 0.61 -11.80 18.88
N VAL A 110 -0.04 -11.13 17.92
CA VAL A 110 0.20 -11.31 16.49
C VAL A 110 0.62 -9.97 15.91
N VAL A 111 1.87 -9.87 15.44
CA VAL A 111 2.40 -8.67 14.78
C VAL A 111 2.16 -8.78 13.29
N VAL A 112 1.57 -7.76 12.67
CA VAL A 112 1.21 -7.77 11.24
C VAL A 112 1.79 -6.57 10.50
N GLU A 113 2.29 -6.79 9.29
CA GLU A 113 2.71 -5.70 8.39
C GLU A 113 1.53 -4.93 7.79
N THR A 114 0.44 -5.61 7.45
CA THR A 114 -0.70 -4.97 6.77
C THR A 114 -1.81 -4.66 7.77
N ALA A 115 -2.21 -3.39 7.85
CA ALA A 115 -3.28 -2.92 8.72
C ALA A 115 -4.67 -3.26 8.15
N VAL A 116 -5.61 -3.68 9.02
CA VAL A 116 -7.01 -3.95 8.65
C VAL A 116 -7.86 -2.69 8.52
N THR A 117 -7.56 -1.63 9.27
CA THR A 117 -8.23 -0.33 9.16
C THR A 117 -7.20 0.78 9.03
N SER A 118 -7.62 1.96 8.58
CA SER A 118 -6.75 3.15 8.56
C SER A 118 -6.28 3.51 9.97
N GLU A 119 -7.18 3.51 10.96
CA GLU A 119 -6.83 3.79 12.37
C GLU A 119 -5.81 2.78 12.92
N HIS A 120 -5.93 1.49 12.55
CA HIS A 120 -4.94 0.48 12.93
C HIS A 120 -3.58 0.76 12.28
N GLY A 121 -3.55 1.28 11.05
CA GLY A 121 -2.34 1.59 10.31
C GLY A 121 -1.77 3.00 10.53
N ASP A 122 -2.42 3.84 11.35
CA ASP A 122 -2.05 5.25 11.51
C ASP A 122 -0.74 5.44 12.30
N ALA A 123 -0.38 4.47 13.15
CA ALA A 123 0.88 4.48 13.90
C ALA A 123 1.40 3.06 14.17
N THR A 124 2.71 2.89 14.04
CA THR A 124 3.40 1.65 14.46
C THR A 124 3.09 1.33 15.92
N GLY A 125 2.82 0.06 16.21
CA GLY A 125 2.47 -0.40 17.55
C GLY A 125 1.00 -0.22 17.92
N ASN A 126 0.17 0.35 17.04
CA ASN A 126 -1.29 0.35 17.24
C ASN A 126 -1.80 -1.08 17.41
N VAL A 127 -2.74 -1.23 18.35
CA VAL A 127 -3.24 -2.54 18.75
C VAL A 127 -4.72 -2.69 18.42
N LEU A 128 -5.10 -3.93 18.14
CA LEU A 128 -6.47 -4.29 17.84
C LEU A 128 -6.84 -5.62 18.50
N GLN A 129 -8.01 -5.64 19.14
CA GLN A 129 -8.60 -6.78 19.83
C GLN A 129 -10.01 -7.06 19.31
N TYR A 130 -10.44 -8.31 19.42
CA TYR A 130 -11.76 -8.74 18.96
C TYR A 130 -12.91 -7.93 19.57
N GLU A 131 -12.80 -7.58 20.85
CA GLU A 131 -13.79 -6.79 21.60
C GLU A 131 -14.00 -5.40 21.00
N GLN A 132 -12.97 -4.80 20.39
CA GLN A 132 -13.10 -3.51 19.70
C GLN A 132 -13.95 -3.67 18.44
N GLY A 133 -13.75 -4.74 17.67
CA GLY A 133 -14.57 -5.06 16.50
C GLY A 133 -16.03 -5.33 16.86
N VAL A 134 -16.28 -6.11 17.92
CA VAL A 134 -17.64 -6.37 18.43
C VAL A 134 -18.31 -5.06 18.87
N SER A 135 -17.58 -4.23 19.61
CA SER A 135 -18.08 -2.94 20.08
C SER A 135 -18.46 -2.02 18.91
N ALA A 136 -17.61 -1.97 17.87
CA ALA A 136 -17.88 -1.22 16.64
C ALA A 136 -19.18 -1.68 15.95
N MET A 137 -19.40 -3.00 15.86
CA MET A 137 -20.63 -3.58 15.31
C MET A 137 -21.89 -3.27 16.15
N MET A 138 -21.75 -3.13 17.47
CA MET A 138 -22.88 -2.88 18.38
C MET A 138 -23.28 -1.40 18.49
N MET A 139 -22.32 -0.47 18.33
CA MET A 139 -22.57 0.97 18.47
C MET A 139 -23.19 1.57 17.21
N ASP A 140 -22.54 1.39 16.06
CA ASP A 140 -23.05 1.83 14.75
C ASP A 140 -22.34 1.06 13.64
N ALA A 141 -22.87 -0.12 13.30
CA ALA A 141 -22.31 -0.97 12.25
C ALA A 141 -22.25 -0.29 10.87
N ALA A 142 -23.03 0.76 10.62
CA ALA A 142 -23.01 1.48 9.34
C ALA A 142 -21.89 2.53 9.28
N ALA A 143 -21.37 2.96 10.43
CA ALA A 143 -20.27 3.93 10.54
C ALA A 143 -18.91 3.26 10.85
N ALA A 144 -18.93 1.99 11.27
CA ALA A 144 -17.73 1.22 11.55
C ALA A 144 -17.05 0.73 10.25
N ASP A 145 -15.74 0.57 10.31
CA ASP A 145 -14.91 0.13 9.19
C ASP A 145 -15.32 -1.27 8.73
N GLU A 146 -15.62 -1.42 7.43
CA GLU A 146 -16.19 -2.65 6.87
C GLU A 146 -15.21 -3.82 6.99
N ALA A 147 -13.91 -3.59 6.78
CA ALA A 147 -12.89 -4.62 6.90
C ALA A 147 -12.79 -5.13 8.34
N LEU A 148 -12.85 -4.23 9.33
CA LEU A 148 -12.89 -4.61 10.74
C LEU A 148 -14.13 -5.45 11.07
N ILE A 149 -15.31 -5.02 10.63
CA ILE A 149 -16.56 -5.77 10.82
C ILE A 149 -16.45 -7.16 10.19
N PHE A 150 -15.90 -7.24 8.99
CA PHE A 150 -15.74 -8.46 8.23
C PHE A 150 -14.86 -9.47 8.96
N VAL A 151 -13.63 -9.11 9.34
CA VAL A 151 -12.72 -10.02 10.07
C VAL A 151 -13.27 -10.40 11.46
N THR A 152 -14.00 -9.49 12.11
CA THR A 152 -14.67 -9.76 13.40
C THR A 152 -15.78 -10.79 13.23
N ARG A 153 -16.60 -10.70 12.18
CA ARG A 153 -17.65 -11.70 11.89
C ARG A 153 -17.05 -13.07 11.58
N LEU A 154 -15.98 -13.12 10.79
CA LEU A 154 -15.28 -14.36 10.49
C LEU A 154 -14.75 -15.03 11.77
N ALA A 155 -14.10 -14.25 12.65
CA ALA A 155 -13.66 -14.74 13.95
C ALA A 155 -14.83 -15.25 14.81
N GLY A 156 -15.97 -14.54 14.80
CA GLY A 156 -17.20 -14.96 15.48
C GLY A 156 -17.76 -16.30 14.98
N MET A 157 -17.65 -16.58 13.67
CA MET A 157 -18.02 -17.87 13.10
C MET A 157 -17.09 -18.98 13.61
N LEU A 158 -15.77 -18.75 13.60
CA LEU A 158 -14.78 -19.71 14.09
C LEU A 158 -14.93 -20.01 15.60
N LEU A 159 -15.28 -18.99 16.40
CA LEU A 159 -15.58 -19.16 17.84
C LEU A 159 -16.80 -20.04 18.11
N GLY A 160 -17.70 -20.22 17.13
CA GLY A 160 -18.89 -21.06 17.23
C GLY A 160 -18.63 -22.54 16.93
N GLU A 161 -17.44 -22.90 16.45
CA GLU A 161 -17.11 -24.28 16.06
C GLU A 161 -17.00 -25.22 17.26
N LEU A 162 -17.51 -26.44 17.09
CA LEU A 162 -17.46 -27.51 18.09
C LEU A 162 -16.25 -28.41 17.83
N GLY A 163 -15.06 -27.99 18.26
CA GLY A 163 -13.82 -28.77 18.12
C GLY A 163 -12.59 -27.89 17.93
N PRO A 164 -11.42 -28.49 17.60
CA PRO A 164 -10.27 -27.74 17.11
C PRO A 164 -10.65 -26.96 15.84
N ILE A 165 -10.46 -25.65 15.85
CA ILE A 165 -10.90 -24.75 14.77
C ILE A 165 -10.16 -25.08 13.48
N GLU A 166 -8.87 -25.40 13.59
CA GLU A 166 -7.98 -25.74 12.49
C GLU A 166 -8.37 -27.01 11.73
N GLU A 167 -9.23 -27.85 12.30
CA GLU A 167 -9.77 -29.07 11.67
C GLU A 167 -11.23 -28.90 11.21
N SER A 168 -11.81 -27.71 11.38
CA SER A 168 -13.23 -27.47 11.11
C SER A 168 -13.54 -27.32 9.61
N PRO A 169 -14.70 -27.80 9.14
CA PRO A 169 -15.14 -27.57 7.76
C PRO A 169 -15.28 -26.07 7.43
N GLN A 170 -15.62 -25.25 8.43
CA GLN A 170 -15.72 -23.81 8.28
C GLN A 170 -14.36 -23.17 8.00
N TRP A 171 -13.31 -23.62 8.68
CA TRP A 171 -11.93 -23.18 8.43
C TRP A 171 -11.46 -23.55 7.02
N GLU A 172 -11.69 -24.79 6.59
CA GLU A 172 -11.39 -25.23 5.22
C GLU A 172 -12.11 -24.38 4.17
N ASN A 173 -13.39 -24.08 4.41
CA ASN A 173 -14.16 -23.23 3.53
C ASN A 173 -13.64 -21.78 3.48
N MET A 174 -13.17 -21.23 4.61
CA MET A 174 -12.55 -19.90 4.66
C MET A 174 -11.23 -19.86 3.90
N LYS A 175 -10.35 -20.84 4.08
CA LYS A 175 -9.08 -20.96 3.33
C LYS A 175 -9.30 -20.97 1.82
N ALA A 176 -10.33 -21.65 1.35
CA ALA A 176 -10.64 -21.74 -0.07
C ALA A 176 -11.11 -20.42 -0.72
N GLN A 177 -11.59 -19.45 0.08
CA GLN A 177 -12.28 -18.26 -0.43
C GLN A 177 -11.59 -16.94 -0.08
N LEU A 178 -10.80 -16.92 0.99
CA LEU A 178 -10.30 -15.68 1.59
C LEU A 178 -8.78 -15.55 1.42
N PRO A 179 -8.29 -14.31 1.28
CA PRO A 179 -6.86 -14.05 1.22
C PRO A 179 -6.18 -14.34 2.56
N PRO A 180 -4.88 -14.70 2.55
CA PRO A 180 -4.08 -14.99 3.75
C PRO A 180 -4.20 -13.97 4.89
N GLU A 181 -4.18 -12.69 4.58
CA GLU A 181 -4.11 -11.63 5.57
C GLU A 181 -5.43 -11.54 6.33
N VAL A 182 -6.57 -11.67 5.64
CA VAL A 182 -7.90 -11.74 6.28
C VAL A 182 -7.96 -12.93 7.25
N LEU A 183 -7.43 -14.07 6.83
CA LEU A 183 -7.40 -15.29 7.63
C LEU A 183 -6.54 -15.13 8.89
N VAL A 184 -5.43 -14.40 8.81
CA VAL A 184 -4.57 -14.09 9.98
C VAL A 184 -5.32 -13.26 11.02
N TYR A 185 -6.04 -12.22 10.60
CA TYR A 185 -6.86 -11.42 11.53
C TYR A 185 -7.99 -12.24 12.15
N ALA A 186 -8.71 -13.02 11.34
CA ALA A 186 -9.78 -13.89 11.83
C ALA A 186 -9.27 -14.93 12.83
N ALA A 187 -8.14 -15.59 12.53
CA ALA A 187 -7.51 -16.56 13.40
C ALA A 187 -7.03 -15.95 14.72
N ALA A 188 -6.35 -14.79 14.66
CA ALA A 188 -5.86 -14.08 15.84
C ALA A 188 -7.00 -13.69 16.79
N PHE A 189 -8.09 -13.14 16.25
CA PHE A 189 -9.28 -12.83 17.03
C PHE A 189 -9.99 -14.07 17.59
N ALA A 190 -10.07 -15.17 16.82
CA ALA A 190 -10.68 -16.42 17.29
C ALA A 190 -9.93 -17.01 18.49
N VAL A 191 -8.60 -16.82 18.59
CA VAL A 191 -7.80 -17.24 19.75
C VAL A 191 -7.61 -16.15 20.80
N ARG A 192 -8.26 -14.98 20.64
CA ARG A 192 -8.14 -13.82 21.54
C ARG A 192 -6.72 -13.25 21.65
N ALA A 193 -5.91 -13.40 20.61
CA ALA A 193 -4.64 -12.71 20.52
C ALA A 193 -4.87 -11.21 20.33
N THR A 194 -3.97 -10.39 20.88
CA THR A 194 -3.92 -8.97 20.52
C THR A 194 -3.11 -8.81 19.24
N ILE A 195 -3.70 -8.16 18.23
CA ILE A 195 -3.04 -7.87 16.97
C ILE A 195 -2.30 -6.53 17.12
N VAL A 196 -1.07 -6.46 16.64
CA VAL A 196 -0.22 -5.26 16.67
C VAL A 196 0.19 -4.92 15.24
N TYR A 197 -0.10 -3.70 14.79
CA TYR A 197 0.46 -3.19 13.55
C TYR A 197 1.97 -2.96 13.72
N GLY A 198 2.77 -3.80 13.07
CA GLY A 198 4.23 -3.84 13.25
C GLY A 198 5.02 -2.90 12.35
N ASP A 199 4.38 -2.38 11.29
CA ASP A 199 5.05 -1.65 10.24
C ASP A 199 4.91 -0.13 10.42
N ARG A 200 5.62 0.63 9.58
CA ARG A 200 5.50 2.06 9.45
C ARG A 200 4.24 2.45 8.65
N PRO A 201 3.48 3.47 9.08
CA PRO A 201 2.32 3.94 8.33
C PRO A 201 2.61 4.17 6.84
N LYS A 202 1.74 3.63 5.99
CA LYS A 202 1.88 3.67 4.53
C LYS A 202 2.12 5.08 3.99
N ALA A 203 1.39 6.06 4.51
CA ALA A 203 1.54 7.46 4.13
C ALA A 203 2.94 8.01 4.44
N VAL A 204 3.53 7.61 5.57
CA VAL A 204 4.91 7.99 5.93
C VAL A 204 5.89 7.36 4.94
N THR A 205 5.74 6.08 4.62
CA THR A 205 6.59 5.37 3.63
C THR A 205 6.58 6.08 2.27
N ILE A 206 5.40 6.42 1.74
CA ILE A 206 5.26 7.11 0.45
C ILE A 206 5.91 8.50 0.51
N LYS A 207 5.65 9.29 1.57
CA LYS A 207 6.23 10.63 1.70
C LYS A 207 7.74 10.58 1.93
N ARG A 208 8.27 9.55 2.58
CA ARG A 208 9.71 9.32 2.71
C ARG A 208 10.38 9.04 1.38
N LEU A 209 9.74 8.30 0.47
CA LEU A 209 10.25 8.06 -0.88
C LEU A 209 10.39 9.38 -1.67
N VAL A 210 9.51 10.36 -1.43
CA VAL A 210 9.59 11.69 -2.05
C VAL A 210 10.66 12.57 -1.40
N SER A 211 10.75 12.55 -0.07
CA SER A 211 11.53 13.52 0.71
C SER A 211 12.99 13.13 0.95
N THR A 212 13.29 11.84 1.03
CA THR A 212 14.60 11.33 1.48
C THR A 212 15.67 11.29 0.38
N PRO A 213 15.42 10.70 -0.82
CA PRO A 213 16.44 10.66 -1.86
C PRO A 213 16.72 12.06 -2.43
N THR A 214 17.90 12.27 -3.00
CA THR A 214 18.14 13.35 -3.95
C THR A 214 17.34 13.12 -5.24
N LEU A 215 17.16 14.16 -6.07
CA LEU A 215 16.46 14.00 -7.34
C LEU A 215 17.18 13.01 -8.27
N GLY A 216 18.53 12.99 -8.25
CA GLY A 216 19.34 12.02 -8.98
C GLY A 216 19.19 10.58 -8.48
N GLU A 217 19.10 10.38 -7.17
CA GLU A 217 18.87 9.04 -6.60
C GLU A 217 17.46 8.51 -6.90
N LEU A 218 16.45 9.39 -6.93
CA LEU A 218 15.10 9.02 -7.33
C LEU A 218 15.01 8.66 -8.83
N ASP A 219 15.68 9.43 -9.70
CA ASP A 219 15.85 9.10 -11.12
C ASP A 219 16.62 7.78 -11.31
N GLY A 220 17.66 7.55 -10.52
CA GLY A 220 18.42 6.30 -10.53
C GLY A 220 17.54 5.09 -10.17
N ALA A 221 16.72 5.20 -9.11
CA ALA A 221 15.77 4.14 -8.74
C ALA A 221 14.71 3.90 -9.83
N PHE A 222 14.21 4.97 -10.47
CA PHE A 222 13.34 4.85 -11.64
C PHE A 222 14.02 4.10 -12.80
N ALA A 223 15.28 4.41 -13.07
CA ALA A 223 16.03 3.78 -14.14
C ALA A 223 16.29 2.29 -13.90
N THR A 224 16.72 1.95 -12.69
CA THR A 224 16.89 0.56 -12.25
C THR A 224 15.60 -0.24 -12.43
N GLN A 225 14.45 0.31 -12.02
CA GLN A 225 13.17 -0.37 -12.20
C GLN A 225 12.75 -0.48 -13.67
N SER A 226 13.00 0.55 -14.48
CA SER A 226 12.71 0.51 -15.93
C SER A 226 13.51 -0.60 -16.61
N GLU A 227 14.82 -0.70 -16.36
CA GLU A 227 15.66 -1.77 -16.89
C GLU A 227 15.20 -3.15 -16.42
N ARG A 228 14.89 -3.29 -15.13
CA ARG A 228 14.33 -4.53 -14.57
C ARG A 228 13.07 -4.95 -15.32
N ASN A 229 12.14 -4.03 -15.57
CA ASN A 229 10.92 -4.31 -16.33
C ASN A 229 11.22 -4.80 -17.76
N TYR A 230 12.23 -4.24 -18.44
CA TYR A 230 12.63 -4.75 -19.75
C TYR A 230 13.25 -6.15 -19.70
N ARG A 231 14.04 -6.46 -18.67
CA ARG A 231 14.57 -7.82 -18.48
C ARG A 231 13.46 -8.84 -18.24
N LEU A 232 12.40 -8.46 -17.51
CA LEU A 232 11.21 -9.31 -17.30
C LEU A 232 10.38 -9.56 -18.57
N LEU A 233 10.57 -8.75 -19.63
CA LEU A 233 9.95 -9.01 -20.94
C LEU A 233 10.73 -10.04 -21.77
N LEU A 234 11.96 -10.39 -21.37
CA LEU A 234 12.74 -11.40 -22.05
C LEU A 234 12.27 -12.79 -21.65
N PRO A 235 12.41 -13.80 -22.53
CA PRO A 235 12.16 -15.20 -22.16
C PRO A 235 12.97 -15.62 -20.93
N ASP A 236 12.40 -16.50 -20.08
CA ASP A 236 13.04 -16.94 -18.83
C ASP A 236 14.42 -17.61 -19.04
N ASP A 237 14.61 -18.26 -20.19
CA ASP A 237 15.87 -18.91 -20.57
C ASP A 237 16.90 -17.93 -21.16
N HIS A 238 16.54 -16.66 -21.34
CA HIS A 238 17.44 -15.65 -21.86
C HIS A 238 18.50 -15.27 -20.81
N PRO A 239 19.80 -15.20 -21.15
CA PRO A 239 20.87 -14.93 -20.17
C PRO A 239 20.71 -13.62 -19.39
N LEU A 240 20.03 -12.62 -19.98
CA LEU A 240 19.79 -11.31 -19.36
C LEU A 240 18.55 -11.26 -18.46
N ALA A 241 17.67 -12.27 -18.51
CA ALA A 241 16.43 -12.31 -17.73
C ALA A 241 16.69 -12.58 -16.24
N ALA A 242 17.66 -13.45 -15.94
CA ALA A 242 17.97 -13.87 -14.56
C ALA A 242 18.30 -12.70 -13.61
N ALA A 243 18.97 -11.67 -14.10
CA ALA A 243 19.33 -10.48 -13.32
C ALA A 243 18.09 -9.66 -12.87
N ALA A 244 16.92 -9.85 -13.48
CA ALA A 244 15.69 -9.16 -13.07
C ALA A 244 15.18 -9.58 -11.69
N SER A 245 15.57 -10.78 -11.25
CA SER A 245 15.18 -11.35 -9.96
C SER A 245 16.14 -10.96 -8.83
N GLU A 246 17.26 -10.32 -9.15
CA GLU A 246 18.23 -9.87 -8.15
C GLU A 246 17.70 -8.64 -7.38
N ARG A 247 17.96 -8.62 -6.07
CA ARG A 247 17.61 -7.49 -5.22
C ARG A 247 18.44 -6.27 -5.63
N THR A 248 17.77 -5.15 -5.87
CA THR A 248 18.43 -3.91 -6.24
C THR A 248 18.88 -3.15 -5.00
N ASN A 249 20.03 -2.47 -5.05
CA ASN A 249 20.51 -1.62 -3.96
C ASN A 249 20.29 -0.14 -4.30
N ASP A 250 19.03 0.22 -4.51
CA ASP A 250 18.61 1.58 -4.85
C ASP A 250 17.81 2.24 -3.71
N TYR A 251 17.48 3.52 -3.87
CA TYR A 251 16.75 4.27 -2.83
C TYR A 251 15.29 3.83 -2.66
N PHE A 252 14.68 3.21 -3.67
CA PHE A 252 13.36 2.62 -3.50
C PHE A 252 13.46 1.45 -2.54
N GLU A 253 14.40 0.54 -2.78
CA GLU A 253 14.64 -0.62 -1.90
C GLU A 253 14.95 -0.17 -0.47
N LYS A 254 15.83 0.83 -0.33
CA LYS A 254 16.17 1.40 0.97
C LYS A 254 14.94 1.86 1.74
N VAL A 255 14.04 2.63 1.11
CA VAL A 255 12.88 3.22 1.80
C VAL A 255 11.73 2.21 1.98
N ILE A 256 11.43 1.43 0.95
CA ILE A 256 10.24 0.55 0.90
C ILE A 256 10.50 -0.81 1.56
N ILE A 257 11.75 -1.26 1.64
CA ILE A 257 12.12 -2.53 2.27
C ILE A 257 13.02 -2.29 3.49
N ASP A 258 14.25 -1.82 3.33
CA ASP A 258 15.24 -1.83 4.42
C ASP A 258 14.82 -0.98 5.65
N GLU A 259 14.29 0.23 5.42
CA GLU A 259 13.80 1.06 6.52
C GLU A 259 12.59 0.45 7.23
N ARG A 260 11.71 -0.25 6.50
CA ARG A 260 10.54 -0.94 7.07
C ARG A 260 10.94 -2.18 7.84
N ASP A 261 11.96 -2.92 7.37
CA ASP A 261 12.53 -4.06 8.09
C ASP A 261 13.05 -3.65 9.47
N CYS A 262 13.68 -2.48 9.59
CA CYS A 262 14.13 -1.93 10.87
C CYS A 262 12.95 -1.69 11.83
N VAL A 263 11.86 -1.07 11.32
CA VAL A 263 10.65 -0.78 12.11
C VAL A 263 9.94 -2.06 12.55
N LEU A 264 9.77 -3.01 11.62
CA LEU A 264 9.18 -4.32 11.90
C LEU A 264 10.01 -5.08 12.95
N ALA A 265 11.32 -5.18 12.77
CA ALA A 265 12.20 -5.90 13.69
C ALA A 265 12.16 -5.30 15.11
N SER A 266 12.22 -3.96 15.23
CA SER A 266 12.13 -3.28 16.51
C SER A 266 10.78 -3.52 17.19
N THR A 267 9.67 -3.39 16.45
CA THR A 267 8.32 -3.65 16.97
C THR A 267 8.13 -5.09 17.43
N ILE A 268 8.68 -6.07 16.69
CA ILE A 268 8.65 -7.48 17.09
C ILE A 268 9.40 -7.67 18.41
N ARG A 269 10.60 -7.10 18.57
CA ARG A 269 11.35 -7.17 19.84
C ARG A 269 10.55 -6.57 21.00
N GLU A 270 9.93 -5.41 20.79
CA GLU A 270 9.06 -4.80 21.80
C GLU A 270 7.90 -5.72 22.19
N CYS A 271 7.24 -6.36 21.22
CA CYS A 271 6.14 -7.28 21.47
C CYS A 271 6.60 -8.51 22.24
N VAL A 272 7.76 -9.07 21.89
CA VAL A 272 8.38 -10.18 22.64
C VAL A 272 8.67 -9.79 24.08
N ASN A 273 9.22 -8.60 24.31
CA ASN A 273 9.47 -8.09 25.66
C ASN A 273 8.18 -7.82 26.47
N LYS A 274 7.08 -7.46 25.80
CA LYS A 274 5.76 -7.22 26.41
C LYS A 274 4.96 -8.51 26.62
N ALA A 275 5.28 -9.60 25.94
CA ALA A 275 4.59 -10.87 26.08
C ALA A 275 4.88 -11.48 27.46
N GLU A 276 3.99 -11.23 28.42
CA GLU A 276 4.12 -11.74 29.80
C GLU A 276 4.18 -13.28 29.86
N ASN A 277 4.85 -13.83 30.88
CA ASN A 277 4.81 -15.25 31.27
C ASN A 277 5.16 -16.27 30.16
N GLY A 278 6.03 -15.93 29.22
CA GLY A 278 6.41 -16.83 28.12
C GLY A 278 5.35 -16.92 27.02
N GLY A 279 4.51 -15.88 26.89
CA GLY A 279 3.57 -15.74 25.78
C GLY A 279 4.30 -15.77 24.43
N LYS A 280 3.74 -16.52 23.47
CA LYS A 280 4.31 -16.61 22.12
C LYS A 280 3.86 -15.43 21.28
N VAL A 281 4.78 -14.92 20.47
CA VAL A 281 4.54 -13.90 19.45
C VAL A 281 4.62 -14.55 18.07
N VAL A 282 3.65 -14.23 17.21
CA VAL A 282 3.69 -14.60 15.79
C VAL A 282 3.76 -13.32 14.96
N ALA A 283 4.80 -13.18 14.14
CA ALA A 283 4.93 -12.08 13.19
C ALA A 283 4.51 -12.54 11.78
N VAL A 284 3.72 -11.72 11.08
CA VAL A 284 3.22 -12.00 9.73
C VAL A 284 3.48 -10.79 8.84
N MET A 285 4.21 -11.00 7.75
CA MET A 285 4.64 -9.95 6.82
C MET A 285 4.77 -10.50 5.40
N GLY A 286 4.92 -9.62 4.42
CA GLY A 286 5.29 -9.96 3.05
C GLY A 286 6.63 -10.69 3.02
N VAL A 287 6.74 -11.66 2.11
CA VAL A 287 7.94 -12.51 1.98
C VAL A 287 9.24 -11.71 1.77
N ASP A 288 9.15 -10.54 1.15
CA ASP A 288 10.28 -9.65 0.86
C ASP A 288 10.98 -9.13 2.11
N HIS A 289 10.27 -9.03 3.24
CA HIS A 289 10.77 -8.51 4.51
C HIS A 289 11.48 -9.56 5.36
N VAL A 290 11.20 -10.86 5.15
CA VAL A 290 11.59 -11.95 6.05
C VAL A 290 13.11 -11.98 6.28
N ALA A 291 13.90 -11.93 5.20
CA ALA A 291 15.36 -12.03 5.30
C ALA A 291 15.98 -10.83 6.02
N GLY A 292 15.50 -9.62 5.72
CA GLY A 292 15.99 -8.39 6.33
C GLY A 292 15.61 -8.29 7.82
N VAL A 293 14.35 -8.55 8.15
CA VAL A 293 13.85 -8.57 9.53
C VAL A 293 14.57 -9.63 10.36
N ALA A 294 14.73 -10.86 9.87
CA ALA A 294 15.41 -11.92 10.62
C ALA A 294 16.86 -11.55 10.95
N ARG A 295 17.58 -10.98 9.97
CA ARG A 295 18.94 -10.50 10.15
C ARG A 295 19.03 -9.38 11.19
N ILE A 296 18.15 -8.38 11.10
CA ILE A 296 18.13 -7.23 12.01
C ILE A 296 17.73 -7.68 13.41
N TYR A 297 16.69 -8.50 13.53
CA TYR A 297 16.20 -9.02 14.80
C TYR A 297 17.30 -9.78 15.57
N GLY A 298 18.03 -10.66 14.87
CA GLY A 298 19.12 -11.45 15.44
C GLY A 298 20.39 -10.66 15.79
N ASP A 299 20.53 -9.43 15.29
CA ASP A 299 21.66 -8.56 15.65
C ASP A 299 21.41 -7.84 16.98
N THR A 300 21.78 -8.51 18.07
CA THR A 300 21.67 -7.96 19.43
C THR A 300 22.63 -6.79 19.68
N PHE A 301 23.74 -6.68 18.94
CA PHE A 301 24.73 -5.62 19.13
C PHE A 301 24.28 -4.32 18.45
N GLY A 302 23.73 -4.42 17.24
CA GLY A 302 23.14 -3.31 16.50
C GLY A 302 21.73 -2.92 16.95
N ALA A 303 21.10 -3.71 17.84
CA ALA A 303 19.73 -3.47 18.30
C ALA A 303 19.49 -2.04 18.82
N ALA A 304 20.36 -1.55 19.71
CA ALA A 304 20.23 -0.21 20.27
C ALA A 304 20.41 0.91 19.23
N GLU A 305 21.28 0.70 18.24
CA GLU A 305 21.45 1.66 17.14
C GLU A 305 20.22 1.69 16.23
N ASN A 306 19.64 0.53 15.96
CA ASN A 306 18.41 0.42 15.17
C ASN A 306 17.23 1.05 15.90
N ASP A 307 17.08 0.76 17.20
CA ASP A 307 16.00 1.31 18.02
C ASP A 307 16.10 2.84 18.13
N ALA A 308 17.32 3.39 18.18
CA ALA A 308 17.55 4.85 18.18
C ALA A 308 17.13 5.54 16.87
N LYS A 309 16.96 4.80 15.77
CA LYS A 309 16.53 5.34 14.46
C LYS A 309 15.01 5.27 14.27
N ILE A 310 14.26 4.56 15.11
CA ILE A 310 12.84 4.30 14.87
C ILE A 310 11.99 5.57 14.81
N ASP A 311 12.23 6.53 15.70
CA ASP A 311 11.55 7.83 15.67
C ASP A 311 11.79 8.58 14.36
N GLU A 312 13.02 8.51 13.83
CA GLU A 312 13.34 9.08 12.53
C GLU A 312 12.61 8.33 11.42
N LEU A 313 12.69 6.99 11.41
CA LEU A 313 12.14 6.14 10.36
C LEU A 313 10.62 6.21 10.28
N THR A 314 9.93 6.40 11.40
CA THR A 314 8.46 6.51 11.50
C THR A 314 7.96 7.94 11.29
N SER A 315 8.86 8.90 11.08
CA SER A 315 8.52 10.29 10.75
C SER A 315 8.75 10.61 9.27
N VAL A 316 8.02 11.60 8.76
CA VAL A 316 8.25 12.18 7.44
C VAL A 316 9.33 13.26 7.56
N PRO A 317 10.51 13.08 6.91
CA PRO A 317 11.53 14.12 6.86
C PRO A 317 10.94 15.37 6.21
N LYS A 318 11.41 16.55 6.65
CA LYS A 318 11.12 17.77 5.90
C LYS A 318 11.67 17.61 4.49
N ALA A 319 10.79 17.63 3.50
CA ALA A 319 11.18 17.53 2.11
C ALA A 319 12.20 18.64 1.79
N SER A 320 13.23 18.31 1.02
CA SER A 320 14.00 19.35 0.35
C SER A 320 13.04 20.19 -0.47
N SER A 321 13.07 21.51 -0.31
CA SER A 321 12.27 22.45 -1.11
C SER A 321 12.72 22.50 -2.57
N GLU A 322 13.80 21.82 -2.92
CA GLU A 322 14.32 21.79 -4.28
C GLU A 322 13.53 20.82 -5.15
N SER A 323 12.92 21.37 -6.20
CA SER A 323 12.24 20.63 -7.27
C SER A 323 11.15 19.67 -6.79
N LEU A 324 10.34 20.08 -5.80
CA LEU A 324 9.28 19.24 -5.21
C LEU A 324 8.32 18.69 -6.26
N GLY A 325 7.91 19.50 -7.24
CA GLY A 325 7.08 19.05 -8.36
C GLY A 325 7.71 17.92 -9.17
N ALA A 326 9.00 18.01 -9.47
CA ALA A 326 9.74 16.95 -10.18
C ALA A 326 9.85 15.67 -9.33
N ARG A 327 10.12 15.81 -8.02
CA ARG A 327 10.20 14.69 -7.07
C ARG A 327 8.89 13.93 -6.99
N LEU A 328 7.77 14.63 -6.83
CA LEU A 328 6.44 14.02 -6.77
C LEU A 328 6.13 13.27 -8.07
N ALA A 329 6.39 13.88 -9.22
CA ALA A 329 6.18 13.25 -10.53
C ALA A 329 7.01 11.97 -10.70
N MET A 330 8.31 12.01 -10.39
CA MET A 330 9.18 10.83 -10.49
C MET A 330 8.79 9.74 -9.50
N ALA A 331 8.45 10.09 -8.26
CA ALA A 331 8.02 9.12 -7.26
C ALA A 331 6.72 8.42 -7.68
N GLN A 332 5.72 9.16 -8.17
CA GLN A 332 4.48 8.58 -8.70
C GLN A 332 4.75 7.65 -9.89
N ARG A 333 5.62 8.06 -10.81
CA ARG A 333 5.99 7.24 -11.97
C ARG A 333 6.77 5.98 -11.57
N LEU A 334 7.69 6.08 -10.61
CA LEU A 334 8.43 4.95 -10.06
C LEU A 334 7.50 3.94 -9.38
N MET A 335 6.58 4.42 -8.53
CA MET A 335 5.54 3.56 -7.95
C MET A 335 4.72 2.90 -9.05
N GLY A 336 4.33 3.65 -10.09
CA GLY A 336 3.63 3.13 -11.29
C GLY A 336 4.35 1.99 -12.02
N LEU A 337 5.68 1.95 -11.98
CA LEU A 337 6.47 0.88 -12.61
C LEU A 337 6.63 -0.37 -11.76
N ARG A 338 6.44 -0.27 -10.44
CA ARG A 338 6.80 -1.32 -9.47
C ARG A 338 5.60 -1.88 -8.70
N CYS A 339 4.51 -1.13 -8.62
CA CYS A 339 3.38 -1.42 -7.75
C CYS A 339 2.12 -1.79 -8.54
N PRO A 340 1.26 -2.67 -7.99
CA PRO A 340 -0.03 -2.99 -8.60
C PRO A 340 -0.98 -1.78 -8.56
N PRO A 341 -2.00 -1.71 -9.44
CA PRO A 341 -2.91 -0.56 -9.55
C PRO A 341 -3.57 -0.13 -8.23
N ALA A 342 -3.98 -1.08 -7.37
CA ALA A 342 -4.58 -0.77 -6.07
C ALA A 342 -3.65 0.07 -5.18
N LEU A 343 -2.34 -0.21 -5.21
CA LEU A 343 -1.35 0.57 -4.47
C LEU A 343 -1.12 1.96 -5.08
N LEU A 344 -1.36 2.14 -6.38
CA LEU A 344 -1.24 3.45 -7.04
C LEU A 344 -2.33 4.43 -6.61
N ASN A 345 -3.58 3.96 -6.48
CA ASN A 345 -4.67 4.78 -5.95
C ASN A 345 -4.34 5.34 -4.56
N ASP A 346 -3.71 4.53 -3.71
CA ASP A 346 -3.26 4.95 -2.39
C ASP A 346 -2.12 5.97 -2.44
N VAL A 347 -1.21 5.84 -3.39
CA VAL A 347 -0.14 6.83 -3.62
C VAL A 347 -0.73 8.16 -4.05
N GLU A 348 -1.63 8.17 -5.02
CA GLU A 348 -2.30 9.38 -5.49
C GLU A 348 -3.04 10.09 -4.36
N ARG A 349 -3.83 9.34 -3.59
CA ARG A 349 -4.56 9.87 -2.43
C ARG A 349 -3.63 10.41 -1.35
N THR A 350 -2.51 9.75 -1.08
CA THR A 350 -1.53 10.18 -0.07
C THR A 350 -0.85 11.49 -0.46
N LEU A 351 -0.59 11.68 -1.75
CA LEU A 351 0.14 12.83 -2.28
C LEU A 351 -0.76 13.94 -2.80
N GLU A 352 -2.09 13.77 -2.80
CA GLU A 352 -3.05 14.73 -3.36
C GLU A 352 -2.89 16.14 -2.76
N GLU A 353 -2.81 16.24 -1.43
CA GLU A 353 -2.61 17.53 -0.75
C GLU A 353 -1.23 18.13 -1.07
N ASP A 354 -0.19 17.29 -1.20
CA ASP A 354 1.16 17.75 -1.53
C ASP A 354 1.19 18.34 -2.95
N VAL A 355 0.52 17.69 -3.92
CA VAL A 355 0.38 18.18 -5.31
C VAL A 355 -0.48 19.45 -5.38
N ALA A 356 -1.59 19.50 -4.63
CA ALA A 356 -2.49 20.67 -4.63
C ALA A 356 -1.79 21.94 -4.13
N ASN A 357 -0.89 21.79 -3.15
CA ASN A 357 -0.16 22.87 -2.50
C ASN A 357 1.11 23.31 -3.23
N LEU A 358 1.44 22.71 -4.38
CA LEU A 358 2.56 23.16 -5.21
C LEU A 358 2.38 24.59 -5.71
N THR A 359 3.49 25.33 -5.79
CA THR A 359 3.54 26.62 -6.49
C THR A 359 3.29 26.43 -7.99
N ASP A 360 2.95 27.50 -8.72
CA ASP A 360 2.69 27.40 -10.17
C ASP A 360 3.90 26.89 -10.96
N GLU A 361 5.12 27.27 -10.56
CA GLU A 361 6.36 26.76 -11.16
C GLU A 361 6.53 25.26 -10.88
N GLU A 362 6.26 24.81 -9.66
CA GLU A 362 6.34 23.39 -9.31
C GLU A 362 5.25 22.55 -9.97
N LYS A 363 4.04 23.10 -10.16
CA LYS A 363 2.97 22.45 -10.93
C LYS A 363 3.40 22.25 -12.38
N ALA A 364 3.98 23.27 -13.01
CA ALA A 364 4.53 23.14 -14.35
C ALA A 364 5.64 22.08 -14.39
N ASN A 365 6.57 22.07 -13.43
CA ASN A 365 7.60 21.04 -13.34
C ASN A 365 7.01 19.64 -13.13
N PHE A 366 6.00 19.50 -12.29
CA PHE A 366 5.30 18.24 -12.05
C PHE A 366 4.68 17.69 -13.34
N GLU A 367 3.94 18.52 -14.09
CA GLU A 367 3.31 18.11 -15.34
C GLU A 367 4.34 17.71 -16.40
N LEU A 368 5.38 18.52 -16.60
CA LEU A 368 6.39 18.30 -17.63
C LEU A 368 7.26 17.07 -17.32
N VAL A 369 7.66 16.89 -16.06
CA VAL A 369 8.38 15.68 -15.63
C VAL A 369 7.47 14.45 -15.75
N SER A 370 6.19 14.57 -15.37
CA SER A 370 5.23 13.48 -15.51
C SER A 370 5.04 13.05 -16.96
N GLU A 371 5.06 13.99 -17.91
CA GLU A 371 4.99 13.71 -19.35
C GLU A 371 6.26 13.00 -19.85
N VAL A 372 7.45 13.51 -19.48
CA VAL A 372 8.72 12.91 -19.87
C VAL A 372 8.87 11.49 -19.31
N TYR A 373 8.70 11.31 -18.01
CA TYR A 373 8.83 10.01 -17.32
C TYR A 373 7.67 9.05 -17.61
N GLY A 374 6.56 9.56 -18.18
CA GLY A 374 5.48 8.73 -18.72
C GLY A 374 5.75 8.24 -20.15
N SER A 375 6.83 8.70 -20.80
CA SER A 375 7.12 8.35 -22.19
C SER A 375 7.95 7.07 -22.33
N THR A 376 7.66 6.25 -23.34
CA THR A 376 8.48 5.07 -23.68
C THR A 376 9.92 5.45 -24.00
N ARG A 377 10.16 6.66 -24.54
CA ARG A 377 11.52 7.15 -24.81
C ARG A 377 12.32 7.34 -23.53
N MET A 378 11.73 7.88 -22.46
CA MET A 378 12.42 7.98 -21.18
C MET A 378 12.68 6.59 -20.57
N LEU A 379 11.69 5.69 -20.59
CA LEU A 379 11.88 4.31 -20.12
C LEU A 379 13.07 3.62 -20.79
N MET A 380 13.21 3.74 -22.12
CA MET A 380 14.35 3.20 -22.86
C MET A 380 15.65 3.97 -22.60
N ALA A 381 15.59 5.30 -22.45
CA ALA A 381 16.76 6.13 -22.14
C ALA A 381 17.37 5.80 -20.77
N CYS A 382 16.56 5.27 -19.86
CA CYS A 382 16.95 4.79 -18.54
C CYS A 382 17.67 3.43 -18.54
N VAL A 383 17.62 2.65 -19.62
CA VAL A 383 18.32 1.35 -19.68
C VAL A 383 19.82 1.61 -19.88
N GLU A 384 20.61 1.24 -18.88
CA GLU A 384 22.06 1.46 -18.86
C GLU A 384 22.83 0.24 -19.35
N ASP A 385 22.31 -0.97 -19.13
CA ASP A 385 22.87 -2.17 -19.74
C ASP A 385 22.63 -2.15 -21.25
N LYS A 386 23.72 -1.88 -21.98
CA LYS A 386 23.73 -1.86 -23.44
C LYS A 386 23.23 -3.17 -24.05
N ALA A 387 23.52 -4.33 -23.46
CA ALA A 387 23.05 -5.60 -23.99
C ALA A 387 21.52 -5.73 -23.87
N VAL A 388 20.93 -5.27 -22.76
CA VAL A 388 19.46 -5.19 -22.62
C VAL A 388 18.90 -4.21 -23.64
N LEU A 389 19.48 -3.02 -23.72
CA LEU A 389 19.03 -1.98 -24.64
C LEU A 389 19.07 -2.45 -26.11
N ASP A 390 20.17 -3.06 -26.54
CA ASP A 390 20.34 -3.59 -27.90
C ASP A 390 19.33 -4.72 -28.19
N THR A 391 18.98 -5.51 -27.17
CA THR A 391 17.95 -6.56 -27.28
C THR A 391 16.55 -5.95 -27.42
N VAL A 392 16.22 -4.91 -26.64
CA VAL A 392 14.93 -4.21 -26.67
C VAL A 392 14.74 -3.40 -27.97
N ILE A 393 15.82 -2.80 -28.48
CA ILE A 393 15.83 -1.97 -29.70
C ILE A 393 16.04 -2.80 -30.96
N GLY A 394 16.33 -4.10 -30.86
CA GLY A 394 16.67 -4.96 -32.01
C GLY A 394 15.76 -4.74 -33.22
N GLY A 395 16.29 -4.12 -34.29
CA GLY A 395 15.58 -3.88 -35.55
C GLY A 395 15.39 -2.43 -36.01
N TYR A 396 15.75 -1.41 -35.21
CA TYR A 396 15.73 -0.01 -35.66
C TYR A 396 16.88 0.30 -36.64
N LYS A 397 16.61 1.14 -37.65
CA LYS A 397 17.53 1.46 -38.77
C LYS A 397 18.48 2.65 -38.51
N CYS A 398 18.36 3.32 -37.37
CA CYS A 398 19.23 4.41 -36.94
C CYS A 398 20.02 4.01 -35.68
N ASP A 399 21.02 4.80 -35.29
CA ASP A 399 21.64 4.65 -33.98
C ASP A 399 20.66 5.21 -32.93
N TYR A 400 19.61 4.45 -32.64
CA TYR A 400 18.51 4.87 -31.78
C TYR A 400 19.01 5.32 -30.39
N SER A 401 20.10 4.71 -29.92
CA SER A 401 20.73 5.09 -28.65
C SER A 401 21.29 6.50 -28.68
N LYS A 402 21.95 6.91 -29.78
CA LYS A 402 22.49 8.27 -29.91
C LYS A 402 21.46 9.26 -30.44
N ASP A 403 20.85 8.96 -31.58
CA ASP A 403 20.01 9.91 -32.31
C ASP A 403 18.70 10.23 -31.60
N VAL A 404 18.19 9.29 -30.79
CA VAL A 404 16.87 9.40 -30.14
C VAL A 404 16.97 9.46 -28.62
N LEU A 405 17.80 8.61 -28.01
CA LEU A 405 17.83 8.48 -26.55
C LEU A 405 18.83 9.42 -25.87
N GLU A 406 19.95 9.79 -26.50
CA GLU A 406 20.96 10.69 -25.89
C GLU A 406 20.39 12.06 -25.50
N PRO A 407 19.56 12.73 -26.33
CA PRO A 407 18.89 13.97 -25.91
C PRO A 407 17.96 13.78 -24.69
N VAL A 408 17.29 12.62 -24.61
CA VAL A 408 16.41 12.28 -23.47
C VAL A 408 17.24 11.97 -22.22
N ARG A 409 18.40 11.31 -22.37
CA ARG A 409 19.34 11.09 -21.27
C ARG A 409 19.88 12.40 -20.71
N ALA A 410 20.15 13.39 -21.55
CA ALA A 410 20.70 14.68 -21.14
C ALA A 410 19.78 15.45 -20.16
N VAL A 411 18.46 15.23 -20.22
CA VAL A 411 17.53 15.89 -19.29
C VAL A 411 17.38 15.16 -17.95
N ARG A 412 17.95 13.96 -17.79
CA ARG A 412 17.84 13.16 -16.56
C ARG A 412 18.60 13.80 -15.39
N PRO A 413 18.06 13.80 -14.17
CA PRO A 413 18.74 14.27 -12.97
C PRO A 413 20.06 13.57 -12.65
N VAL A 414 20.20 12.26 -12.91
CA VAL A 414 21.50 11.58 -12.73
C VAL A 414 22.60 12.19 -13.61
N ASN A 415 22.22 12.82 -14.72
CA ASN A 415 23.11 13.49 -15.68
C ASN A 415 23.18 15.01 -15.46
N GLY A 416 22.64 15.53 -14.36
CA GLY A 416 22.61 16.97 -14.04
C GLY A 416 21.46 17.75 -14.69
N GLY A 417 20.53 17.07 -15.36
CA GLY A 417 19.30 17.69 -15.88
C GLY A 417 18.22 17.88 -14.81
N LYS A 418 17.15 18.60 -15.14
CA LYS A 418 16.00 18.84 -14.22
C LYS A 418 14.82 17.88 -14.42
N GLY A 419 15.00 16.85 -15.22
CA GLY A 419 13.96 15.89 -15.63
C GLY A 419 13.22 16.24 -16.92
N TRP A 420 13.39 17.45 -17.46
CA TRP A 420 12.74 17.88 -18.71
C TRP A 420 13.48 19.05 -19.39
N SER A 421 13.21 19.26 -20.68
CA SER A 421 13.53 20.49 -21.42
C SER A 421 12.41 20.81 -22.42
N ASP A 422 12.27 22.07 -22.83
CA ASP A 422 11.28 22.48 -23.84
C ASP A 422 11.48 21.71 -25.16
N GLU A 423 12.73 21.46 -25.53
CA GLU A 423 13.10 20.71 -26.74
C GLU A 423 12.60 19.27 -26.67
N ILE A 424 12.79 18.59 -25.54
CA ILE A 424 12.33 17.19 -25.35
C ILE A 424 10.81 17.14 -25.29
N ILE A 425 10.15 18.06 -24.59
CA ILE A 425 8.69 18.12 -24.53
C ILE A 425 8.11 18.35 -25.93
N ASN A 426 8.64 19.31 -26.68
CA ASN A 426 8.23 19.54 -28.05
C ASN A 426 8.48 18.31 -28.92
N ALA A 427 9.63 17.65 -28.78
CA ALA A 427 9.93 16.42 -29.51
C ALA A 427 8.96 15.27 -29.14
N LEU A 428 8.58 15.11 -27.88
CA LEU A 428 7.60 14.10 -27.44
C LEU A 428 6.21 14.37 -28.01
N ARG A 429 5.75 15.62 -27.97
CA ARG A 429 4.43 16.03 -28.46
C ARG A 429 4.32 15.99 -29.99
N THR A 430 5.37 16.40 -30.69
CA THR A 430 5.40 16.44 -32.16
C THR A 430 5.71 15.08 -32.81
N ASN A 431 6.50 14.23 -32.16
CA ASN A 431 6.81 12.88 -32.63
C ASN A 431 5.95 11.80 -31.95
N SER A 432 4.68 12.13 -31.65
CA SER A 432 3.71 11.28 -30.93
C SER A 432 3.10 10.16 -31.79
N VAL A 433 3.61 9.95 -32.99
CA VAL A 433 3.34 8.74 -33.78
C VAL A 433 4.67 8.05 -33.96
N ALA A 434 4.67 6.72 -33.82
CA ALA A 434 5.76 5.89 -34.30
C ALA A 434 5.92 6.07 -35.82
N ASN A 435 6.53 7.18 -36.25
CA ASN A 435 6.98 7.41 -37.60
C ASN A 435 8.24 6.56 -37.79
N PHE A 436 8.01 5.25 -37.89
CA PHE A 436 8.92 4.38 -38.60
C PHE A 436 9.05 4.97 -40.00
N PRO A 437 10.24 5.37 -40.46
CA PRO A 437 10.39 5.82 -41.83
C PRO A 437 9.92 4.69 -42.74
N ALA A 438 8.78 4.91 -43.41
CA ALA A 438 8.28 4.03 -44.45
C ALA A 438 9.43 3.82 -45.42
N LYS A 439 9.69 2.54 -45.75
CA LYS A 439 10.73 2.13 -46.71
C LYS A 439 10.77 3.13 -47.85
N GLY A 440 11.97 3.63 -48.15
CA GLY A 440 12.24 4.37 -49.37
C GLY A 440 11.55 3.69 -50.53
N GLY A 441 10.51 4.35 -51.04
CA GLY A 441 10.00 4.08 -52.35
C GLY A 441 11.09 4.50 -53.31
N ALA A 442 11.86 3.53 -53.77
CA ALA A 442 12.53 3.67 -55.05
C ALA A 442 11.44 4.01 -56.07
N SER A 443 11.42 5.25 -56.56
CA SER A 443 10.72 5.55 -57.81
C SER A 443 11.51 4.88 -58.92
N ALA A 444 11.08 3.70 -59.32
CA ALA A 444 11.41 3.12 -60.59
C ALA A 444 10.27 3.41 -61.57
N ALA A 445 10.65 3.92 -62.74
CA ALA A 445 9.85 4.38 -63.89
C ALA A 445 9.32 5.81 -63.81
#